data_AF-A0A3D4FAY2-F1
#
_entry.id   AF-A0A3D4FAY2-F1
#
_cell.length_a   1.000
_cell.length_b   1.000
_cell.length_c   1.000
_cell.angle_alpha   90.00
_cell.angle_beta   90.00
_cell.angle_gamma   90.00
#
_symmetry.space_group_name_H-M   'P 1'
#
loop_
_entity.id
_entity.type
_entity.pdbx_description
1 polymer ?
#
loop_
_entity_poly.entity_id
_entity_poly.type
_entity_poly.pdbx_seq_one_letter_code
_entity_poly.pdbx_strand_id
1 'polypeptide(L)' 'MPCLRFLLLACLWTWAAIAQSERPNILMIMADDLGFSDLGCYGSEIHTPYLDQMARRGLRFTQFY' A
#
# COMPACT_ATOMS: atom_id res chain seq x y z
N MET A 1 -33.75 22.87 -25.13
CA MET A 1 -32.57 21.97 -25.03
C MET A 1 -32.33 21.49 -23.57
N PRO A 2 -33.26 20.74 -22.95
CA PRO A 2 -33.07 20.25 -21.58
C PRO A 2 -32.16 19.01 -21.49
N CYS A 3 -32.20 18.11 -22.48
CA CYS A 3 -31.45 16.84 -22.44
C CYS A 3 -29.92 17.03 -22.40
N LEU A 4 -29.38 18.03 -23.11
CA LEU A 4 -27.95 18.32 -23.12
C LEU A 4 -27.45 18.83 -21.77
N ARG A 5 -28.28 19.61 -21.07
CA ARG A 5 -28.00 20.11 -19.71
C ARG A 5 -28.01 18.98 -18.68
N PHE A 6 -28.94 18.04 -18.79
CA PHE A 6 -28.99 16.84 -17.94
C PHE A 6 -27.79 15.91 -18.16
N LEU A 7 -27.34 15.74 -19.40
CA LEU A 7 -26.15 14.95 -19.74
C LEU A 7 -24.86 15.56 -19.18
N LEU A 8 -24.70 16.88 -19.30
CA LEU A 8 -23.54 17.58 -18.75
C LEU A 8 -23.51 17.52 -17.21
N LEU A 9 -24.66 17.67 -16.55
CA LEU A 9 -24.77 17.52 -15.10
C LEU A 9 -24.46 16.08 -14.67
N ALA A 10 -25.01 15.06 -15.32
CA ALA A 10 -24.71 13.66 -14.99
C ALA A 10 -23.20 13.35 -15.12
N CYS A 11 -22.55 13.87 -16.15
CA CYS A 11 -21.12 13.68 -16.39
C CYS A 11 -20.25 14.34 -15.29
N LEU A 12 -20.64 15.53 -14.84
CA LEU A 12 -19.97 16.24 -13.73
C LEU A 12 -20.11 15.48 -12.40
N TRP A 13 -21.24 14.84 -12.16
CA TRP A 13 -21.47 14.06 -10.94
C TRP A 13 -20.67 12.76 -10.91
N THR A 14 -20.52 12.08 -12.05
CA THR A 14 -19.65 10.90 -12.15
C THR A 14 -18.18 11.23 -11.94
N TRP A 15 -17.72 12.41 -12.34
CA TRP A 15 -16.34 12.86 -12.14
C TRP A 15 -16.02 13.11 -10.65
N ALA A 16 -16.95 13.71 -9.91
CA ALA A 16 -16.76 14.01 -8.50
C ALA A 16 -16.65 12.74 -7.62
N ALA A 17 -17.38 11.67 -7.96
CA ALA A 17 -17.36 10.42 -7.20
C ALA A 17 -16.04 9.64 -7.36
N ILE A 18 -15.36 9.77 -8.50
CA ILE A 18 -14.08 9.08 -8.77
C ILE A 18 -12.90 9.78 -8.07
N ALA A 19 -13.02 11.06 -7.77
CA ALA A 19 -11.93 11.86 -7.19
C ALA A 19 -11.63 11.55 -5.72
N GLN A 20 -12.51 10.83 -5.02
CA GLN A 20 -12.31 10.43 -3.64
C GLN A 20 -11.47 9.13 -3.56
N SER A 21 -10.22 9.20 -4.00
CA SER A 21 -9.26 8.13 -3.69
C SER A 21 -9.01 8.15 -2.18
N GLU A 22 -9.31 7.05 -1.49
CA GLU A 22 -9.08 6.94 -0.06
C GLU A 22 -7.59 7.19 0.23
N ARG A 23 -7.30 8.20 1.05
CA ARG A 23 -5.92 8.52 1.41
C ARG A 23 -5.40 7.42 2.34
N PRO A 24 -4.39 6.63 1.93
CA PRO A 24 -3.93 5.52 2.75
C PRO A 24 -3.25 6.04 4.01
N ASN A 25 -3.41 5.30 5.11
CA ASN A 25 -2.59 5.50 6.29
C ASN A 25 -1.20 4.91 6.05
N ILE A 26 -0.15 5.67 6.33
CA ILE A 26 1.24 5.24 6.16
C ILE A 26 1.85 5.00 7.54
N LEU A 27 2.31 3.78 7.78
CA LEU A 27 3.07 3.41 8.97
C LEU A 27 4.50 3.06 8.54
N MET A 28 5.48 3.82 9.04
CA MET A 28 6.90 3.53 8.84
C MET A 28 7.46 2.89 10.12
N ILE A 29 7.98 1.68 9.98
CA ILE A 29 8.66 0.97 11.07
C ILE A 29 10.14 0.92 10.71
N MET A 30 10.99 1.44 11.60
CA MET A 30 12.44 1.40 11.47
C MET A 30 13.01 0.69 12.69
N ALA A 31 13.83 -0.31 12.46
CA ALA A 31 14.58 -1.00 13.49
C ALA A 31 16.03 -0.53 13.44
N ASP A 32 16.60 -0.28 14.61
CA ASP A 32 18.01 0.06 14.76
C ASP A 32 18.87 -1.20 14.67
N ASP A 33 20.04 -1.10 14.05
CA ASP A 33 21.03 -2.19 13.91
C ASP A 33 20.48 -3.56 13.43
N LEU A 34 19.40 -3.57 12.63
CA LEU A 34 18.83 -4.80 12.09
C LEU A 34 19.64 -5.30 10.89
N GLY A 35 20.29 -6.46 11.04
CA GLY A 35 21.04 -7.13 9.99
C GLY A 35 20.13 -7.81 8.96
N PHE A 36 20.64 -7.99 7.74
CA PHE A 36 19.91 -8.67 6.66
C PHE A 36 19.53 -10.11 7.05
N SER A 37 20.41 -10.82 7.77
CA SER A 37 20.22 -12.21 8.19
C SER A 37 19.42 -12.38 9.48
N ASP A 38 18.84 -11.30 10.04
CA ASP A 38 18.14 -11.37 11.33
C ASP A 38 16.65 -11.70 11.18
N LEU A 39 16.09 -11.59 9.97
CA LEU A 39 14.69 -11.90 9.70
C LEU A 39 14.52 -13.30 9.10
N GLY A 40 13.53 -14.06 9.59
CA GLY A 40 13.19 -15.38 9.07
C GLY A 40 12.91 -15.37 7.57
N CYS A 41 12.28 -14.32 7.05
CA CYS A 41 12.03 -14.14 5.63
C CYS A 41 13.31 -13.95 4.77
N TYR A 42 14.49 -13.77 5.37
CA TYR A 42 15.78 -13.78 4.69
C TYR A 42 16.64 -15.01 5.04
N GLY A 43 16.08 -15.99 5.74
CA GLY A 43 16.75 -17.25 6.08
C GLY A 43 17.34 -17.31 7.49
N SER A 44 16.97 -16.37 8.38
CA SER A 44 17.35 -16.42 9.79
C SER A 44 16.74 -17.62 10.52
N GLU A 45 17.41 -18.07 11.59
CA GLU A 45 16.85 -19.00 12.58
C GLU A 45 15.96 -18.28 13.62
N ILE A 46 15.99 -16.94 13.66
CA ILE A 46 15.17 -16.13 14.57
C ILE A 46 13.70 -16.21 14.15
N HIS A 47 12.82 -16.51 15.11
CA HIS A 47 11.39 -16.61 14.87
C HIS A 47 10.72 -15.23 14.73
N THR A 48 10.50 -14.77 13.50
CA THR A 48 9.89 -13.46 13.18
C THR A 48 8.54 -13.57 12.44
N PRO A 49 7.52 -14.27 12.98
CA PRO A 49 6.36 -14.72 12.22
C PRO A 49 5.51 -13.58 11.63
N TYR A 50 5.44 -12.43 12.31
CA TYR A 50 4.69 -11.26 11.83
C TYR A 50 5.40 -10.53 10.69
N LEU A 51 6.73 -10.38 10.78
CA LEU A 51 7.53 -9.79 9.70
C LEU A 51 7.53 -10.72 8.47
N ASP A 52 7.60 -12.04 8.70
CA ASP A 52 7.53 -13.04 7.63
C ASP A 52 6.17 -13.05 6.94
N GLN A 53 5.08 -12.88 7.70
CA GLN A 53 3.75 -12.73 7.12
C GLN A 53 3.64 -11.44 6.29
N MET A 54 4.16 -10.32 6.78
CA MET A 54 4.16 -9.06 6.02
C MET A 54 4.96 -9.19 4.71
N ALA A 55 6.14 -9.82 4.77
CA ALA A 55 6.96 -10.07 3.58
C ALA A 55 6.26 -10.98 2.55
N ARG A 56 5.46 -11.97 2.99
CA ARG A 56 4.66 -12.84 2.10
C ARG A 56 3.44 -12.16 1.49
N ARG A 57 2.84 -11.20 2.21
CA ARG A 57 1.63 -10.48 1.78
C ARG A 57 1.93 -9.17 1.04
N GLY A 58 3.16 -8.71 1.10
CA GLY A 58 3.60 -7.46 0.52
C GLY A 58 4.76 -7.66 -0.45
N LEU A 59 5.58 -6.62 -0.57
CA LEU A 59 6.79 -6.63 -1.37
C LEU A 59 8.01 -6.78 -0.44
N ARG A 60 8.93 -7.67 -0.81
CA ARG A 60 10.18 -7.92 -0.09
C ARG A 60 11.36 -7.56 -0.97
N PHE A 61 12.21 -6.64 -0.53
CA PHE A 61 13.43 -6.29 -1.23
C PHE A 61 14.56 -7.22 -0.84
N THR A 62 15.21 -7.86 -1.81
CA THR A 62 16.39 -8.71 -1.56
C THR A 62 17.70 -7.97 -1.75
N GLN A 63 17.67 -6.76 -2.32
CA GLN A 63 18.81 -5.86 -2.55
C GLN A 63 18.36 -4.42 -2.31
N PHE A 64 18.66 -3.86 -1.15
CA PHE A 64 18.31 -2.51 -0.73
C PHE A 64 19.48 -1.93 0.06
N TYR A 65 19.94 -0.73 -0.31
CA TYR A 65 21.08 -0.01 0.27
C TYR A 65 20.69 1.44 0.51
#